data_AF-A0AA49GD49-F1
#
_entry.id   AF-A0AA49GD49-F1
#
_cell.length_a   1.000
_cell.length_b   1.000
_cell.length_c   1.000
_cell.angle_alpha   90.00
_cell.angle_beta   90.00
_cell.angle_gamma   90.00
#
_symmetry.space_group_name_H-M   'P 1'
#
loop_
_entity.id
_entity.type
_entity.pdbx_description
1 polymer ?
#
loop_
_entity_poly.entity_id
_entity_poly.type
_entity_poly.pdbx_seq_one_letter_code
_entity_poly.pdbx_strand_id
1 'polypeptide(L)'
;MKNTLFILGFALLIFACQPAKKENSEEKEAVEKEVVEKPADPKFVKLWETDTVMTTCESVLYDGEGNRLFVSNINGQPLDKNGEGFISILNLDGSVESLNWATGLNAPKGMGIFDGHLYVTDIDRVVAIDLETGEIAKEFTPEKAEFLNDITTSESAVFISDMSLGLIHKIENGELSTVAEGVKGINGLLSKGDHLMTLDGMGLRSLDLASNKFEMVNESVTGGDGLTVLNDGTYIASRWKGEIYHVAGNKATLLLDTEEASQTADIGLNAEKEIVYVPTFFSNKVVAYQLER
;
A
#
# COMPACT_ATOMS: atom_id res chain seq x y z
N MET A 1 56.16 27.19 32.73
CA MET A 1 55.76 27.79 34.02
C MET A 1 54.45 27.14 34.44
N LYS A 2 54.55 26.04 35.18
CA LYS A 2 54.10 25.83 36.58
C LYS A 2 52.58 25.62 36.73
N ASN A 3 52.23 24.34 36.83
CA ASN A 3 51.01 23.78 37.42
C ASN A 3 50.75 24.35 38.81
N THR A 4 49.47 24.50 39.18
CA THR A 4 49.06 24.46 40.58
C THR A 4 47.75 23.69 40.73
N LEU A 5 47.91 22.52 41.34
CA LEU A 5 46.91 21.60 41.88
C LEU A 5 46.43 22.18 43.23
N PHE A 6 45.13 22.12 43.54
CA PHE A 6 44.64 22.35 44.90
C PHE A 6 43.84 21.13 45.37
N ILE A 7 44.38 20.45 46.37
CA ILE A 7 43.78 19.38 47.16
C ILE A 7 43.44 20.01 48.52
N LEU A 8 42.21 19.83 49.01
CA LEU A 8 41.80 19.98 50.42
C LEU A 8 40.38 19.38 50.48
N GLY A 9 39.94 18.54 51.41
CA GLY A 9 40.49 17.97 52.63
C GLY A 9 39.31 17.23 53.27
N PHE A 10 39.50 15.97 53.61
CA PHE A 10 38.49 15.05 54.15
C PHE A 10 38.15 15.43 55.61
N ALA A 11 36.87 15.51 55.98
CA ALA A 11 36.44 15.60 57.38
C ALA A 11 35.33 14.57 57.64
N LEU A 12 35.68 13.50 58.35
CA LEU A 12 34.76 12.54 58.95
C LEU A 12 33.97 13.22 60.07
N LEU A 13 32.64 13.09 60.04
CA LEU A 13 31.80 13.25 61.22
C LEU A 13 31.08 11.92 61.48
N ILE A 14 31.48 11.29 62.58
CA ILE A 14 30.88 10.09 63.15
C ILE A 14 29.71 10.56 64.01
N PHE A 15 28.49 10.12 63.71
CA PHE A 15 27.37 10.24 64.65
C PHE A 15 26.82 8.85 64.98
N ALA A 16 26.86 8.56 66.27
CA ALA A 16 26.48 7.31 66.91
C ALA A 16 24.96 7.12 66.95
N CYS A 17 24.54 5.86 66.89
CA CYS A 17 23.16 5.39 66.96
C CYS A 17 22.44 5.72 68.27
N GLN A 18 21.15 6.02 68.19
CA GLN A 18 20.14 5.67 69.19
C GLN A 18 19.03 4.83 68.52
N PRO A 19 18.46 3.82 69.19
CA PRO A 19 17.45 2.95 68.61
C PRO A 19 16.05 3.57 68.78
N ALA A 20 15.37 3.85 67.67
CA ALA A 20 13.94 4.16 67.66
C ALA A 20 13.13 2.91 67.27
N LYS A 21 11.97 2.78 67.93
CA LYS A 21 11.01 1.67 67.92
C LYS A 21 10.72 1.08 66.54
N LYS A 22 10.67 -0.26 66.48
CA LYS A 22 10.03 -1.03 65.41
C LYS A 22 8.52 -0.76 65.44
N GLU A 23 8.02 -0.06 64.43
CA GLU A 23 6.64 -0.22 63.97
C GLU A 23 6.60 -1.34 62.93
N ASN A 24 5.59 -2.18 63.07
CA ASN A 24 5.37 -3.37 62.28
C ASN A 24 4.70 -2.93 60.96
N SER A 25 5.50 -2.70 59.92
CA SER A 25 4.99 -2.52 58.56
C SER A 25 4.83 -3.88 57.91
N GLU A 26 3.58 -4.31 57.72
CA GLU A 26 3.26 -5.41 56.81
C GLU A 26 3.78 -5.06 55.41
N GLU A 27 4.80 -5.78 54.94
CA GLU A 27 5.18 -5.82 53.53
C GLU A 27 3.99 -6.37 52.74
N LYS A 28 3.22 -5.47 52.12
CA LYS A 28 2.44 -5.84 50.96
C LYS A 28 3.40 -5.88 49.78
N GLU A 29 3.79 -7.09 49.36
CA GLU A 29 4.31 -7.31 48.02
C GLU A 29 3.29 -6.76 47.02
N ALA A 30 3.60 -5.58 46.48
CA ALA A 30 2.94 -5.08 45.30
C ALA A 30 3.41 -5.95 44.14
N VAL A 31 2.58 -6.91 43.76
CA VAL A 31 2.69 -7.54 42.44
C VAL A 31 2.42 -6.42 41.43
N GLU A 32 3.48 -5.83 40.90
CA GLU A 32 3.42 -5.07 39.65
C GLU A 32 2.92 -6.03 38.58
N LYS A 33 1.60 -6.03 38.36
CA LYS A 33 1.06 -6.51 37.10
C LYS A 33 1.55 -5.52 36.07
N GLU A 34 2.55 -5.91 35.27
CA GLU A 34 2.74 -5.35 33.94
C GLU A 34 1.38 -5.43 33.25
N VAL A 35 0.72 -4.28 33.14
CA VAL A 35 -0.40 -4.13 32.21
C VAL A 35 0.26 -4.11 30.85
N VAL A 36 0.40 -5.29 30.25
CA VAL A 36 0.68 -5.38 28.82
C VAL A 36 -0.54 -4.79 28.13
N GLU A 37 -0.49 -3.49 27.82
CA GLU A 37 -1.50 -2.87 26.99
C GLU A 37 -1.59 -3.69 25.69
N LYS A 38 -2.75 -4.31 25.47
CA LYS A 38 -3.04 -4.96 24.19
C LYS A 38 -2.84 -3.89 23.12
N PRO A 39 -2.02 -4.12 22.08
CA PRO A 39 -1.92 -3.20 20.95
C PRO A 39 -3.32 -2.85 20.44
N ALA A 40 -3.54 -1.58 20.08
CA ALA A 40 -4.83 -1.17 19.54
C ALA A 40 -5.11 -1.92 18.23
N ASP A 41 -6.29 -2.53 18.13
CA ASP A 41 -6.76 -3.19 16.90
C ASP A 41 -7.62 -2.20 16.08
N PRO A 42 -7.59 -2.28 14.73
CA PRO A 42 -6.71 -3.12 13.92
C PRO A 42 -5.27 -2.59 13.84
N LYS A 43 -4.32 -3.48 13.52
CA LYS A 43 -2.90 -3.15 13.33
C LYS A 43 -2.25 -4.02 12.25
N PHE A 44 -1.09 -3.59 11.78
CA PHE A 44 -0.22 -4.39 10.94
C PHE A 44 0.92 -5.05 11.71
N VAL A 45 1.17 -6.32 11.41
CA VAL A 45 2.35 -7.07 11.85
C VAL A 45 3.15 -7.46 10.61
N LYS A 46 4.39 -6.97 10.51
CA LYS A 46 5.26 -7.29 9.38
C LYS A 46 5.59 -8.78 9.37
N LEU A 47 5.40 -9.42 8.22
CA LEU A 47 5.73 -10.82 7.98
C LEU A 47 7.12 -10.96 7.36
N TRP A 48 7.35 -10.24 6.26
CA TRP A 48 8.61 -10.25 5.52
C TRP A 48 8.77 -8.97 4.71
N GLU A 49 10.00 -8.71 4.24
CA GLU A 49 10.28 -7.75 3.17
C GLU A 49 11.24 -8.39 2.17
N THR A 50 11.15 -8.01 0.90
CA THR A 50 12.13 -8.40 -0.10
C THR A 50 13.46 -7.67 0.10
N ASP A 51 14.49 -8.11 -0.63
CA ASP A 51 15.65 -7.28 -0.90
C ASP A 51 15.30 -6.15 -1.88
N THR A 52 16.32 -5.46 -2.42
CA THR A 52 16.17 -4.25 -3.25
C THR A 52 16.51 -4.48 -4.72
N VAL A 53 16.34 -5.69 -5.25
CA VAL A 53 16.67 -5.98 -6.66
C VAL A 53 15.62 -5.48 -7.66
N MET A 54 14.41 -5.20 -7.18
CA MET A 54 13.35 -4.53 -7.93
C MET A 54 13.65 -3.03 -8.09
N THR A 55 12.88 -2.32 -8.91
CA THR A 55 13.17 -0.90 -9.21
C THR A 55 11.89 -0.09 -9.34
N THR A 56 11.74 0.89 -8.46
CA THR A 56 10.61 1.82 -8.44
C THR A 56 9.28 1.06 -8.49
N CYS A 57 9.07 0.21 -7.48
CA CYS A 57 7.89 -0.65 -7.38
C CYS A 57 6.64 0.21 -7.18
N GLU A 58 5.66 0.07 -8.06
CA GLU A 58 4.47 0.93 -8.02
C GLU A 58 3.26 0.18 -7.45
N SER A 59 2.97 -1.01 -7.99
CA SER A 59 1.82 -1.83 -7.59
C SER A 59 2.24 -3.27 -7.31
N VAL A 60 1.47 -3.92 -6.43
CA VAL A 60 1.56 -5.35 -6.14
C VAL A 60 0.19 -5.96 -6.30
N LEU A 61 0.06 -6.97 -7.16
CA LEU A 61 -1.19 -7.71 -7.36
C LEU A 61 -1.03 -9.15 -6.87
N TYR A 62 -1.95 -9.61 -6.01
CA TYR A 62 -2.01 -11.00 -5.58
C TYR A 62 -2.77 -11.85 -6.59
N ASP A 63 -2.10 -12.86 -7.14
CA ASP A 63 -2.69 -13.89 -7.98
C ASP A 63 -2.92 -15.16 -7.14
N GLY A 64 -4.16 -15.33 -6.68
CA GLY A 64 -4.54 -16.45 -5.82
C GLY A 64 -4.56 -17.80 -6.54
N GLU A 65 -4.86 -17.82 -7.84
CA GLU A 65 -4.87 -19.05 -8.64
C GLU A 65 -3.43 -19.53 -8.92
N GLY A 66 -2.55 -18.59 -9.28
CA GLY A 66 -1.12 -18.84 -9.50
C GLY A 66 -0.29 -18.95 -8.22
N ASN A 67 -0.86 -18.62 -7.05
CA ASN A 67 -0.17 -18.58 -5.75
C ASN A 67 1.13 -17.74 -5.79
N ARG A 68 1.04 -16.54 -6.38
CA ARG A 68 2.17 -15.65 -6.66
C ARG A 68 1.77 -14.19 -6.52
N LEU A 69 2.75 -13.29 -6.56
CA LEU A 69 2.56 -11.84 -6.61
C LEU A 69 3.13 -11.30 -7.91
N PHE A 70 2.37 -10.46 -8.61
CA PHE A 70 2.92 -9.60 -9.65
C PHE A 70 3.34 -8.26 -9.05
N VAL A 71 4.48 -7.72 -9.50
CA VAL A 71 4.97 -6.41 -9.07
C VAL A 71 5.31 -5.59 -10.30
N SER A 72 4.73 -4.39 -10.42
CA SER A 72 5.09 -3.46 -11.48
C SER A 72 6.34 -2.67 -11.09
N ASN A 73 7.30 -2.58 -12.01
CA ASN A 73 8.56 -1.89 -11.83
C ASN A 73 8.69 -0.81 -12.90
N ILE A 74 8.68 0.45 -12.47
CA ILE A 74 8.78 1.60 -13.38
C ILE A 74 10.15 1.65 -14.06
N ASN A 75 11.23 1.34 -13.33
CA ASN A 75 12.61 1.41 -13.83
C ASN A 75 12.94 2.74 -14.56
N GLY A 76 12.81 3.86 -13.85
CA GLY A 76 12.94 5.20 -14.40
C GLY A 76 12.13 6.20 -13.59
N GLN A 77 11.79 7.35 -14.19
CA GLN A 77 10.78 8.26 -13.64
C GLN A 77 9.37 7.81 -14.04
N PRO A 78 8.33 8.22 -13.29
CA PRO A 78 6.96 7.72 -13.50
C PRO A 78 6.34 7.99 -14.87
N LEU A 79 6.91 8.91 -15.66
CA LEU A 79 6.46 9.29 -17.01
C LEU A 79 7.52 9.01 -18.09
N ASP A 80 8.63 8.35 -17.75
CA ASP A 80 9.68 8.05 -18.72
C ASP A 80 9.20 6.97 -19.69
N LYS A 81 9.29 7.27 -20.99
CA LYS A 81 9.03 6.31 -22.08
C LYS A 81 10.33 5.71 -22.60
N ASN A 82 11.04 5.01 -21.73
CA ASN A 82 12.36 4.43 -22.01
C ASN A 82 12.29 2.96 -22.49
N GLY A 83 11.15 2.28 -22.35
CA GLY A 83 11.01 0.86 -22.66
C GLY A 83 11.75 -0.07 -21.68
N GLU A 84 12.15 0.43 -20.52
CA GLU A 84 12.93 -0.33 -19.52
C GLU A 84 12.07 -0.83 -18.34
N GLY A 85 10.79 -0.47 -18.27
CA GLY A 85 9.84 -0.97 -17.29
C GLY A 85 9.51 -2.45 -17.49
N PHE A 86 9.16 -3.12 -16.40
CA PHE A 86 8.91 -4.57 -16.39
C PHE A 86 7.98 -5.01 -15.26
N ILE A 87 7.45 -6.23 -15.38
CA ILE A 87 6.70 -6.92 -14.32
C ILE A 87 7.57 -8.04 -13.73
N SER A 88 7.66 -8.10 -12.40
CA SER A 88 8.26 -9.21 -11.66
C SER A 88 7.21 -10.17 -11.12
N ILE A 89 7.61 -11.42 -10.90
CA ILE A 89 6.87 -12.41 -10.14
C ILE A 89 7.62 -12.72 -8.83
N LEU A 90 6.92 -12.61 -7.71
CA LEU A 90 7.38 -13.06 -6.41
C LEU A 90 6.59 -14.27 -5.93
N ASN A 91 7.25 -15.15 -5.18
CA ASN A 91 6.58 -16.11 -4.32
C ASN A 91 5.93 -15.40 -3.12
N LEU A 92 4.95 -16.05 -2.48
CA LEU A 92 4.26 -15.48 -1.30
C LEU A 92 5.14 -15.30 -0.05
N ASP A 93 6.36 -15.83 -0.07
CA ASP A 93 7.37 -15.62 0.98
C ASP A 93 8.29 -14.42 0.70
N GLY A 94 8.05 -13.70 -0.40
CA GLY A 94 8.82 -12.53 -0.84
C GLY A 94 10.07 -12.87 -1.65
N SER A 95 10.39 -14.15 -1.88
CA SER A 95 11.48 -14.51 -2.78
C SER A 95 11.11 -14.23 -4.24
N VAL A 96 12.08 -13.72 -5.01
CA VAL A 96 11.89 -13.43 -6.44
C VAL A 96 11.86 -14.74 -7.22
N GLU A 97 10.74 -15.03 -7.88
CA GLU A 97 10.61 -16.15 -8.82
C GLU A 97 11.19 -15.76 -10.19
N SER A 98 10.76 -14.60 -10.70
CA SER A 98 11.26 -14.04 -11.95
C SER A 98 11.29 -12.52 -11.87
N LEU A 99 12.48 -11.93 -12.04
CA LEU A 99 12.63 -10.48 -11.93
C LEU A 99 12.02 -9.75 -13.13
N ASN A 100 12.28 -10.22 -14.35
CA ASN A 100 11.86 -9.58 -15.60
C ASN A 100 10.94 -10.53 -16.38
N TRP A 101 9.79 -10.87 -15.80
CA TRP A 101 8.86 -11.83 -16.42
C TRP A 101 8.19 -11.26 -17.67
N ALA A 102 7.68 -10.03 -17.60
CA ALA A 102 7.19 -9.29 -18.76
C ALA A 102 7.99 -7.99 -18.95
N THR A 103 8.38 -7.70 -20.18
CA THR A 103 9.29 -6.58 -20.53
C THR A 103 8.76 -5.81 -21.75
N GLY A 104 9.44 -4.72 -22.12
CA GLY A 104 8.98 -3.83 -23.21
C GLY A 104 7.93 -2.81 -22.78
N LEU A 105 7.83 -2.56 -21.46
CA LEU A 105 6.98 -1.55 -20.84
C LEU A 105 7.80 -0.28 -20.59
N ASN A 106 7.14 0.85 -20.39
CA ASN A 106 7.80 2.12 -20.10
C ASN A 106 7.87 2.38 -18.61
N ALA A 107 6.73 2.56 -17.96
CA ALA A 107 6.62 2.85 -16.53
C ALA A 107 5.33 2.21 -15.98
N PRO A 108 5.25 0.87 -15.93
CA PRO A 108 4.04 0.16 -15.54
C PRO A 108 3.60 0.52 -14.11
N LYS A 109 2.28 0.57 -13.88
CA LYS A 109 1.68 0.97 -12.60
C LYS A 109 0.65 -0.05 -12.12
N GLY A 110 -0.61 0.34 -11.98
CA GLY A 110 -1.70 -0.53 -11.56
C GLY A 110 -1.94 -1.71 -12.49
N MET A 111 -2.40 -2.80 -11.89
CA MET A 111 -2.55 -4.09 -12.54
C MET A 111 -3.86 -4.76 -12.18
N GLY A 112 -4.42 -5.56 -13.10
CA GLY A 112 -5.56 -6.41 -12.82
C GLY A 112 -5.59 -7.65 -13.71
N ILE A 113 -6.06 -8.78 -13.17
CA ILE A 113 -6.17 -10.03 -13.92
C ILE A 113 -7.59 -10.16 -14.48
N PHE A 114 -7.70 -10.36 -15.78
CA PHE A 114 -8.99 -10.59 -16.44
C PHE A 114 -8.81 -11.49 -17.67
N ASP A 115 -9.66 -12.50 -17.80
CA ASP A 115 -9.73 -13.40 -18.97
C ASP A 115 -8.36 -13.94 -19.43
N GLY A 116 -7.58 -14.50 -18.50
CA GLY A 116 -6.26 -15.09 -18.77
C GLY A 116 -5.11 -14.11 -19.01
N HIS A 117 -5.36 -12.80 -18.86
CA HIS A 117 -4.36 -11.76 -19.07
C HIS A 117 -4.15 -10.90 -17.83
N LEU A 118 -2.92 -10.45 -17.62
CA LEU A 118 -2.58 -9.34 -16.74
C LEU A 118 -2.71 -8.03 -17.52
N TYR A 119 -3.70 -7.22 -17.18
CA TYR A 119 -3.83 -5.86 -17.69
C TYR A 119 -2.95 -4.93 -16.85
N VAL A 120 -2.21 -4.05 -17.52
CA VAL A 120 -1.26 -3.13 -16.89
C VAL A 120 -1.36 -1.74 -17.52
N THR A 121 -1.46 -0.70 -16.70
CA THR A 121 -1.29 0.69 -17.16
C THR A 121 0.17 0.97 -17.44
N ASP A 122 0.47 1.56 -18.59
CA ASP A 122 1.81 1.92 -19.02
C ASP A 122 1.81 3.34 -19.61
N ILE A 123 1.65 4.33 -18.73
CA ILE A 123 1.59 5.78 -19.02
C ILE A 123 0.38 6.17 -19.88
N ASP A 124 0.43 6.01 -21.21
CA ASP A 124 -0.61 6.43 -22.15
C ASP A 124 -1.31 5.26 -22.84
N ARG A 125 -0.97 4.04 -22.45
CA ARG A 125 -1.59 2.82 -22.95
C ARG A 125 -1.89 1.85 -21.82
N VAL A 126 -2.77 0.90 -22.10
CA VAL A 126 -2.99 -0.30 -21.30
C VAL A 126 -2.51 -1.47 -22.14
N VAL A 127 -1.69 -2.34 -21.56
CA VAL A 127 -1.27 -3.59 -22.20
C VAL A 127 -2.00 -4.76 -21.54
N ALA A 128 -2.36 -5.77 -22.33
CA ALA A 128 -2.80 -7.06 -21.83
C ALA A 128 -1.67 -8.07 -22.09
N ILE A 129 -1.12 -8.60 -21.00
CA ILE A 129 0.00 -9.55 -21.01
C ILE A 129 -0.57 -10.95 -20.74
N ASP A 130 -0.27 -11.91 -21.60
CA ASP A 130 -0.71 -13.28 -21.43
C ASP A 130 -0.06 -13.91 -20.18
N LEU A 131 -0.87 -14.48 -19.29
CA LEU A 131 -0.40 -14.99 -17.98
C LEU A 131 0.48 -16.24 -18.07
N GLU A 132 0.39 -17.00 -19.16
CA GLU A 132 1.18 -18.22 -19.35
C GLU A 132 2.57 -17.89 -19.90
N THR A 133 2.64 -16.94 -20.83
CA THR A 133 3.85 -16.65 -21.62
C THR A 133 4.60 -15.41 -21.16
N GLY A 134 3.92 -14.44 -20.52
CA GLY A 134 4.49 -13.12 -20.20
C GLY A 134 4.63 -12.20 -21.41
N GLU A 135 4.06 -12.56 -22.56
CA GLU A 135 4.10 -11.76 -23.77
C GLU A 135 2.94 -10.75 -23.84
N ILE A 136 3.19 -9.56 -24.38
CA ILE A 136 2.14 -8.57 -24.65
C ILE A 136 1.26 -9.09 -25.79
N ALA A 137 0.02 -9.42 -25.48
CA ALA A 137 -0.96 -9.95 -26.43
C ALA A 137 -1.77 -8.84 -27.13
N LYS A 138 -2.06 -7.73 -26.41
CA LYS A 138 -2.85 -6.63 -26.93
C LYS A 138 -2.50 -5.30 -26.26
N GLU A 139 -2.72 -4.20 -26.98
CA GLU A 139 -2.58 -2.85 -26.46
C GLU A 139 -3.87 -2.04 -26.70
N PHE A 140 -4.17 -1.14 -25.78
CA PHE A 140 -5.30 -0.22 -25.83
C PHE A 140 -4.79 1.19 -25.53
N THR A 141 -5.16 2.17 -26.35
CA THR A 141 -4.67 3.55 -26.23
C THR A 141 -5.86 4.49 -26.10
N PRO A 142 -6.22 4.92 -24.86
CA PRO A 142 -7.24 5.94 -24.70
C PRO A 142 -6.79 7.26 -25.34
N GLU A 143 -7.73 7.98 -25.93
CA GLU A 143 -7.40 9.25 -26.60
C GLU A 143 -6.84 10.26 -25.59
N LYS A 144 -5.67 10.84 -25.90
CA LYS A 144 -5.01 11.88 -25.11
C LYS A 144 -4.59 11.46 -23.69
N ALA A 145 -4.59 10.15 -23.39
CA ALA A 145 -4.05 9.66 -22.14
C ALA A 145 -2.58 10.10 -22.00
N GLU A 146 -2.24 10.63 -20.84
CA GLU A 146 -0.87 11.05 -20.52
C GLU A 146 -0.39 10.43 -19.20
N PHE A 147 -1.31 9.96 -18.36
CA PHE A 147 -1.00 9.38 -17.06
C PHE A 147 -2.13 8.46 -16.58
N LEU A 148 -2.26 7.31 -17.24
CA LEU A 148 -3.03 6.18 -16.71
C LEU A 148 -2.32 5.62 -15.49
N ASN A 149 -3.09 5.34 -14.43
CA ASN A 149 -2.50 5.01 -13.13
C ASN A 149 -2.92 3.64 -12.64
N ASP A 150 -4.17 3.47 -12.22
CA ASP A 150 -4.63 2.25 -11.56
C ASP A 150 -5.59 1.41 -12.42
N ILE A 151 -5.70 0.11 -12.10
CA ILE A 151 -6.60 -0.86 -12.73
C ILE A 151 -7.39 -1.63 -11.67
N THR A 152 -8.68 -1.82 -11.93
CA THR A 152 -9.49 -2.81 -11.22
C THR A 152 -10.34 -3.61 -12.17
N THR A 153 -10.68 -4.84 -11.80
CA THR A 153 -11.44 -5.78 -12.65
C THR A 153 -12.76 -6.14 -12.00
N SER A 154 -13.83 -6.17 -12.81
CA SER A 154 -15.09 -6.82 -12.46
C SER A 154 -15.18 -8.21 -13.10
N GLU A 155 -16.33 -8.87 -12.98
CA GLU A 155 -16.60 -10.13 -13.68
C GLU A 155 -16.63 -10.00 -15.21
N SER A 156 -16.82 -8.79 -15.75
CA SER A 156 -17.01 -8.57 -17.21
C SER A 156 -16.11 -7.52 -17.82
N ALA A 157 -15.38 -6.73 -17.02
CA ALA A 157 -14.68 -5.57 -17.51
C ALA A 157 -13.42 -5.24 -16.70
N VAL A 158 -12.54 -4.48 -17.35
CA VAL A 158 -11.36 -3.84 -16.74
C VAL A 158 -11.62 -2.33 -16.69
N PHE A 159 -11.47 -1.71 -15.53
CA PHE A 159 -11.60 -0.27 -15.33
C PHE A 159 -10.24 0.34 -15.08
N ILE A 160 -10.01 1.54 -15.62
CA ILE A 160 -8.68 2.18 -15.64
C ILE A 160 -8.82 3.64 -15.24
N SER A 161 -8.00 4.10 -14.31
CA SER A 161 -7.96 5.52 -13.94
C SER A 161 -7.02 6.30 -14.85
N ASP A 162 -7.48 7.47 -15.30
CA ASP A 162 -6.67 8.47 -15.99
C ASP A 162 -6.49 9.68 -15.08
N MET A 163 -5.36 9.72 -14.40
CA MET A 163 -5.08 10.71 -13.35
C MET A 163 -5.01 12.13 -13.92
N SER A 164 -4.40 12.28 -15.10
CA SER A 164 -4.20 13.58 -15.75
C SER A 164 -5.50 14.17 -16.27
N LEU A 165 -6.35 13.37 -16.90
CA LEU A 165 -7.62 13.84 -17.46
C LEU A 165 -8.79 13.79 -16.46
N GLY A 166 -8.64 13.05 -15.36
CA GLY A 166 -9.72 12.83 -14.40
C GLY A 166 -10.84 11.99 -15.00
N LEU A 167 -10.48 10.98 -15.80
CA LEU A 167 -11.40 10.07 -16.48
C LEU A 167 -11.30 8.68 -15.87
N ILE A 168 -12.37 7.90 -16.03
CA ILE A 168 -12.32 6.45 -15.82
C ILE A 168 -12.70 5.79 -17.14
N HIS A 169 -11.79 4.96 -17.64
CA HIS A 169 -11.99 4.16 -18.83
C HIS A 169 -12.44 2.75 -18.47
N LYS A 170 -13.04 2.06 -19.43
CA LYS A 170 -13.48 0.67 -19.34
C LYS A 170 -13.07 -0.09 -20.59
N ILE A 171 -12.47 -1.26 -20.41
CA ILE A 171 -12.30 -2.28 -21.45
C ILE A 171 -13.33 -3.37 -21.19
N GLU A 172 -14.23 -3.60 -22.14
CA GLU A 172 -15.25 -4.64 -22.08
C GLU A 172 -15.44 -5.23 -23.48
N ASN A 173 -15.50 -6.56 -23.60
CA ASN A 173 -15.57 -7.26 -24.89
C ASN A 173 -14.46 -6.83 -25.89
N GLY A 174 -13.30 -6.46 -25.36
CA GLY A 174 -12.16 -6.02 -26.16
C GLY A 174 -12.27 -4.61 -26.75
N GLU A 175 -13.27 -3.82 -26.34
CA GLU A 175 -13.46 -2.42 -26.72
C GLU A 175 -13.14 -1.49 -25.55
N LEU A 176 -12.42 -0.41 -25.83
CA LEU A 176 -12.09 0.64 -24.86
C LEU A 176 -13.10 1.80 -24.98
N SER A 177 -13.62 2.26 -23.85
CA SER A 177 -14.53 3.42 -23.76
C SER A 177 -14.32 4.21 -22.47
N THR A 178 -14.73 5.48 -22.43
CA THR A 178 -14.77 6.28 -21.19
C THR A 178 -16.14 6.15 -20.54
N VAL A 179 -16.17 5.87 -19.23
CA VAL A 179 -17.42 5.63 -18.47
C VAL A 179 -17.69 6.67 -17.39
N ALA A 180 -16.68 7.42 -16.94
CA ALA A 180 -16.86 8.54 -16.02
C ALA A 180 -15.82 9.65 -16.27
N GLU A 181 -16.16 10.87 -15.85
CA GLU A 181 -15.35 12.07 -16.02
C GLU A 181 -15.44 12.98 -14.79
N GLY A 182 -14.54 13.97 -14.70
CA GLY A 182 -14.54 14.96 -13.61
C GLY A 182 -13.94 14.45 -12.29
N VAL A 183 -13.22 13.33 -12.32
CA VAL A 183 -12.59 12.69 -11.16
C VAL A 183 -11.14 13.14 -11.04
N LYS A 184 -10.93 14.43 -10.75
CA LYS A 184 -9.58 15.03 -10.81
C LYS A 184 -8.59 14.30 -9.90
N GLY A 185 -7.45 13.88 -10.48
CA GLY A 185 -6.40 13.19 -9.73
C GLY A 185 -6.84 11.83 -9.21
N ILE A 186 -7.78 11.18 -9.91
CA ILE A 186 -8.15 9.80 -9.63
C ILE A 186 -6.91 8.92 -9.63
N ASN A 187 -6.75 8.15 -8.56
CA ASN A 187 -5.69 7.19 -8.44
C ASN A 187 -6.32 5.81 -8.23
N GLY A 188 -6.43 5.36 -6.97
CA GLY A 188 -6.99 4.08 -6.58
C GLY A 188 -8.40 3.84 -7.10
N LEU A 189 -8.60 2.66 -7.70
CA LEU A 189 -9.87 2.15 -8.17
C LEU A 189 -10.15 0.78 -7.59
N LEU A 190 -11.42 0.53 -7.26
CA LEU A 190 -11.87 -0.80 -6.88
C LEU A 190 -13.28 -1.05 -7.40
N SER A 191 -13.46 -2.10 -8.20
CA SER A 191 -14.77 -2.54 -8.64
C SER A 191 -15.53 -3.20 -7.49
N LYS A 192 -16.80 -2.83 -7.30
CA LYS A 192 -17.67 -3.39 -6.25
C LYS A 192 -19.13 -3.45 -6.73
N GLY A 193 -19.48 -4.56 -7.38
CA GLY A 193 -20.80 -4.74 -7.97
C GLY A 193 -21.08 -3.66 -9.03
N ASP A 194 -22.20 -2.97 -8.92
CA ASP A 194 -22.60 -1.90 -9.85
C ASP A 194 -21.87 -0.56 -9.60
N HIS A 195 -20.90 -0.53 -8.69
CA HIS A 195 -20.17 0.66 -8.31
C HIS A 195 -18.66 0.54 -8.56
N LEU A 196 -18.03 1.69 -8.75
CA LEU A 196 -16.59 1.85 -8.58
C LEU A 196 -16.31 2.63 -7.31
N MET A 197 -15.45 2.10 -6.46
CA MET A 197 -14.86 2.86 -5.38
C MET A 197 -13.67 3.64 -5.94
N THR A 198 -13.59 4.92 -5.60
CA THR A 198 -12.50 5.81 -6.02
C THR A 198 -11.77 6.35 -4.81
N LEU A 199 -10.44 6.37 -4.85
CA LEU A 199 -9.61 7.02 -3.87
C LEU A 199 -8.84 8.15 -4.54
N ASP A 200 -9.13 9.39 -4.11
CA ASP A 200 -8.63 10.58 -4.79
C ASP A 200 -8.47 11.75 -3.81
N GLY A 201 -8.22 12.96 -4.35
CA GLY A 201 -8.03 14.18 -3.56
C GLY A 201 -9.20 14.55 -2.64
N MET A 202 -10.41 14.04 -2.88
CA MET A 202 -11.58 14.27 -2.02
C MET A 202 -11.76 13.21 -0.93
N GLY A 203 -11.12 12.04 -1.06
CA GLY A 203 -11.30 10.90 -0.16
C GLY A 203 -11.75 9.64 -0.88
N LEU A 204 -12.25 8.67 -0.12
CA LEU A 204 -12.89 7.46 -0.65
C LEU A 204 -14.35 7.76 -1.00
N ARG A 205 -14.69 7.59 -2.28
CA ARG A 205 -16.05 7.79 -2.80
C ARG A 205 -16.53 6.54 -3.51
N SER A 206 -17.85 6.36 -3.54
CA SER A 206 -18.53 5.36 -4.37
C SER A 206 -19.12 6.06 -5.58
N LEU A 207 -18.88 5.53 -6.77
CA LEU A 207 -19.45 5.96 -8.04
C LEU A 207 -20.45 4.91 -8.51
N ASP A 208 -21.72 5.28 -8.58
CA ASP A 208 -22.76 4.48 -9.24
C ASP A 208 -22.59 4.59 -10.77
N LEU A 209 -22.29 3.48 -11.44
CA LEU A 209 -21.99 3.47 -12.88
C LEU A 209 -23.20 3.74 -13.78
N ALA A 210 -24.43 3.51 -13.29
CA ALA A 210 -25.64 3.71 -14.07
C ALA A 210 -26.08 5.18 -14.10
N SER A 211 -25.93 5.86 -12.97
CA SER A 211 -26.33 7.26 -12.76
C SER A 211 -25.16 8.24 -12.85
N ASN A 212 -23.92 7.75 -12.86
CA ASN A 212 -22.68 8.53 -12.79
C ASN A 212 -22.65 9.47 -11.58
N LYS A 213 -23.21 9.01 -10.45
CA LYS A 213 -23.33 9.79 -9.21
C LYS A 213 -22.29 9.33 -8.19
N PHE A 214 -21.58 10.29 -7.63
CA PHE A 214 -20.64 10.06 -6.52
C PHE A 214 -21.31 10.21 -5.16
N GLU A 215 -20.95 9.32 -4.23
CA GLU A 215 -21.31 9.38 -2.82
C GLU A 215 -20.04 9.28 -1.95
N MET A 216 -19.94 10.14 -0.94
CA MET A 216 -18.79 10.14 -0.03
C MET A 216 -18.88 8.97 0.94
N VAL A 217 -17.80 8.18 1.06
CA VAL A 217 -17.68 7.09 2.04
C VAL A 217 -16.73 7.49 3.17
N ASN A 218 -15.59 8.07 2.84
CA ASN A 218 -14.62 8.56 3.81
C ASN A 218 -13.93 9.83 3.30
N GLU A 219 -13.96 10.89 4.11
CA GLU A 219 -13.33 12.18 3.80
C GLU A 219 -12.01 12.42 4.54
N SER A 220 -11.55 11.44 5.34
CA SER A 220 -10.31 11.54 6.13
C SER A 220 -9.09 11.11 5.33
N VAL A 221 -9.19 10.03 4.56
CA VAL A 221 -8.11 9.52 3.72
C VAL A 221 -8.13 10.19 2.35
N THR A 222 -7.74 11.47 2.30
CA THR A 222 -7.63 12.24 1.04
C THR A 222 -6.28 12.04 0.35
N GLY A 223 -6.26 12.19 -0.98
CA GLY A 223 -5.06 12.05 -1.80
C GLY A 223 -4.45 10.66 -1.75
N GLY A 224 -5.28 9.64 -1.51
CA GLY A 224 -4.82 8.26 -1.40
C GLY A 224 -4.32 7.70 -2.73
N ASP A 225 -3.62 6.57 -2.63
CA ASP A 225 -2.95 5.90 -3.74
C ASP A 225 -3.71 4.62 -4.08
N GLY A 226 -3.34 3.49 -3.50
CA GLY A 226 -4.01 2.20 -3.67
C GLY A 226 -5.21 1.98 -2.76
N LEU A 227 -6.13 1.13 -3.22
CA LEU A 227 -7.37 0.81 -2.53
C LEU A 227 -7.73 -0.68 -2.70
N THR A 228 -7.98 -1.36 -1.57
CA THR A 228 -8.47 -2.75 -1.59
C THR A 228 -9.57 -2.97 -0.54
N VAL A 229 -10.35 -4.05 -0.68
CA VAL A 229 -11.51 -4.35 0.16
C VAL A 229 -11.34 -5.68 0.89
N LEU A 230 -11.64 -5.67 2.18
CA LEU A 230 -11.67 -6.84 3.05
C LEU A 230 -13.01 -7.58 2.92
N ASN A 231 -13.04 -8.84 3.34
CA ASN A 231 -14.24 -9.70 3.26
C ASN A 231 -15.45 -9.17 4.04
N ASP A 232 -15.23 -8.31 5.04
CA ASP A 232 -16.30 -7.66 5.81
C ASP A 232 -16.82 -6.36 5.16
N GLY A 233 -16.29 -5.99 3.99
CA GLY A 233 -16.66 -4.81 3.23
C GLY A 233 -15.98 -3.51 3.68
N THR A 234 -15.07 -3.56 4.65
CA THR A 234 -14.17 -2.45 5.00
C THR A 234 -12.97 -2.40 4.05
N TYR A 235 -12.21 -1.30 4.05
CA TYR A 235 -11.15 -1.07 3.08
C TYR A 235 -9.78 -0.94 3.73
N ILE A 236 -8.74 -1.26 2.96
CA ILE A 236 -7.38 -0.79 3.21
C ILE A 236 -7.08 0.23 2.12
N ALA A 237 -6.58 1.40 2.52
CA ALA A 237 -6.27 2.50 1.62
C ALA A 237 -4.88 3.03 1.94
N SER A 238 -4.00 3.09 0.95
CA SER A 238 -2.68 3.71 1.09
C SER A 238 -2.74 5.19 0.72
N ARG A 239 -1.74 5.94 1.18
CA ARG A 239 -1.47 7.30 0.76
C ARG A 239 0.01 7.39 0.42
N TRP A 240 0.31 7.88 -0.79
CA TRP A 240 1.65 7.92 -1.37
C TRP A 240 2.75 8.38 -0.40
N LYS A 241 2.44 9.31 0.50
CA LYS A 241 3.40 9.83 1.49
C LYS A 241 4.06 8.76 2.34
N GLY A 242 3.42 7.60 2.56
CA GLY A 242 3.96 6.52 3.40
C GLY A 242 2.96 5.93 4.38
N GLU A 243 1.68 6.31 4.29
CA GLU A 243 0.65 5.93 5.26
C GLU A 243 -0.28 4.87 4.69
N ILE A 244 -0.74 3.95 5.54
CA ILE A 244 -1.80 3.00 5.20
C ILE A 244 -2.87 3.00 6.28
N TYR A 245 -4.12 3.02 5.86
CA TYR A 245 -5.29 3.15 6.72
C TYR A 245 -6.23 1.95 6.55
N HIS A 246 -6.83 1.50 7.65
CA HIS A 246 -8.08 0.74 7.65
C HIS A 246 -9.25 1.72 7.64
N VAL A 247 -10.19 1.54 6.71
CA VAL A 247 -11.35 2.42 6.54
C VAL A 247 -12.65 1.64 6.71
N ALA A 248 -13.40 1.96 7.78
CA ALA A 248 -14.70 1.39 8.10
C ALA A 248 -15.77 2.48 8.09
N GLY A 249 -16.43 2.66 6.93
CA GLY A 249 -17.31 3.81 6.70
C GLY A 249 -16.54 5.13 6.80
N ASN A 250 -17.02 6.06 7.61
CA ASN A 250 -16.36 7.35 7.82
C ASN A 250 -15.16 7.32 8.78
N LYS A 251 -14.90 6.18 9.46
CA LYS A 251 -13.76 6.04 10.36
C LYS A 251 -12.54 5.53 9.59
N ALA A 252 -11.41 6.22 9.75
CA ALA A 252 -10.11 5.77 9.29
C ALA A 252 -9.19 5.51 10.50
N THR A 253 -8.53 4.36 10.52
CA THR A 253 -7.53 3.97 11.53
C THR A 253 -6.19 3.81 10.84
N LEU A 254 -5.17 4.56 11.26
CA LEU A 254 -3.82 4.45 10.73
C LEU A 254 -3.21 3.10 11.15
N LEU A 255 -2.72 2.33 10.18
CA LEU A 255 -2.09 1.02 10.40
C LEU A 255 -0.57 1.08 10.24
N LEU A 256 -0.10 1.93 9.34
CA LEU A 256 1.31 2.10 9.01
C LEU A 256 1.58 3.58 8.71
N ASP A 257 2.71 4.07 9.21
CA ASP A 257 3.28 5.37 8.85
C ASP A 257 4.78 5.16 8.61
N THR A 258 5.19 5.44 7.38
CA THR A 258 6.56 5.35 6.91
C THR A 258 7.02 6.65 6.26
N GLU A 259 6.37 7.79 6.49
CA GLU A 259 6.63 9.05 5.77
C GLU A 259 8.11 9.46 5.76
N GLU A 260 8.82 9.22 6.87
CA GLU A 260 10.25 9.54 7.02
C GLU A 260 11.21 8.50 6.37
N ALA A 261 10.69 7.35 5.96
CA ALA A 261 11.47 6.22 5.47
C ALA A 261 11.19 5.87 4.00
N SER A 262 9.92 5.78 3.61
CA SER A 262 9.52 5.38 2.26
C SER A 262 8.07 5.75 1.94
N GLN A 263 7.79 5.89 0.65
CA GLN A 263 6.45 6.04 0.12
C GLN A 263 5.76 4.67 0.02
N THR A 264 4.47 4.63 0.35
CA THR A 264 3.58 3.50 0.12
C THR A 264 2.75 3.82 -1.11
N ALA A 265 2.95 3.11 -2.20
CA ALA A 265 2.22 3.34 -3.45
C ALA A 265 0.90 2.54 -3.46
N ASP A 266 0.56 1.85 -4.54
CA ASP A 266 -0.59 0.96 -4.58
C ASP A 266 -0.43 -0.25 -3.63
N ILE A 267 -1.45 -1.11 -3.45
CA ILE A 267 -1.43 -2.22 -2.48
C ILE A 267 -2.13 -3.49 -2.98
N GLY A 268 -1.52 -4.63 -2.71
CA GLY A 268 -2.11 -5.95 -2.97
C GLY A 268 -2.73 -6.56 -1.72
N LEU A 269 -3.76 -7.40 -1.89
CA LEU A 269 -4.42 -8.10 -0.78
C LEU A 269 -4.61 -9.59 -1.08
N ASN A 270 -4.14 -10.44 -0.18
CA ASN A 270 -4.69 -11.78 -0.01
C ASN A 270 -5.82 -11.72 1.02
N ALA A 271 -7.07 -11.65 0.55
CA ALA A 271 -8.24 -11.43 1.40
C ALA A 271 -8.57 -12.63 2.30
N GLU A 272 -8.24 -13.86 1.89
CA GLU A 272 -8.45 -15.06 2.69
C GLU A 272 -7.58 -15.07 3.94
N LYS A 273 -6.32 -14.65 3.80
CA LYS A 273 -5.34 -14.61 4.90
C LYS A 273 -5.20 -13.24 5.55
N GLU A 274 -5.87 -12.22 5.02
CA GLU A 274 -5.76 -10.82 5.42
C GLU A 274 -4.30 -10.33 5.41
N ILE A 275 -3.55 -10.71 4.39
CA ILE A 275 -2.17 -10.26 4.17
C ILE A 275 -2.17 -9.15 3.14
N VAL A 276 -1.65 -7.98 3.52
CA VAL A 276 -1.48 -6.82 2.65
C VAL A 276 -0.04 -6.76 2.17
N TYR A 277 0.14 -6.63 0.86
CA TYR A 277 1.45 -6.49 0.22
C TYR A 277 1.64 -5.03 -0.21
N VAL A 278 2.74 -4.44 0.24
CA VAL A 278 3.00 -3.00 0.14
C VAL A 278 4.30 -2.78 -0.65
N PRO A 279 4.23 -2.27 -1.89
CA PRO A 279 5.39 -1.75 -2.59
C PRO A 279 5.89 -0.46 -1.93
N THR A 280 7.21 -0.35 -1.84
CA THR A 280 7.88 0.82 -1.26
C THR A 280 8.54 1.61 -2.40
N PHE A 281 7.86 2.64 -2.91
CA PHE A 281 8.11 3.23 -4.24
C PHE A 281 9.60 3.46 -4.55
N PHE A 282 10.29 4.33 -3.82
CA PHE A 282 11.72 4.60 -4.06
C PHE A 282 12.68 3.70 -3.26
N SER A 283 12.15 2.90 -2.33
CA SER A 283 12.97 1.97 -1.54
C SER A 283 13.14 0.60 -2.20
N ASN A 284 12.43 0.34 -3.31
CA ASN A 284 12.62 -0.82 -4.18
C ASN A 284 12.35 -2.17 -3.51
N LYS A 285 11.40 -2.21 -2.57
CA LYS A 285 10.98 -3.43 -1.87
C LYS A 285 9.49 -3.66 -1.99
N VAL A 286 9.10 -4.90 -1.71
CA VAL A 286 7.74 -5.24 -1.30
C VAL A 286 7.78 -5.74 0.14
N VAL A 287 6.82 -5.30 0.95
CA VAL A 287 6.68 -5.70 2.36
C VAL A 287 5.31 -6.34 2.56
N ALA A 288 5.27 -7.50 3.20
CA ALA A 288 4.01 -8.13 3.59
C ALA A 288 3.68 -7.83 5.05
N TYR A 289 2.42 -7.47 5.29
CA TYR A 289 1.88 -7.25 6.61
C TYR A 289 0.65 -8.13 6.83
N GLN A 290 0.61 -8.83 7.95
CA GLN A 290 -0.62 -9.41 8.47
C GLN A 290 -1.48 -8.31 9.07
N LEU A 291 -2.74 -8.23 8.64
CA LEU A 291 -3.75 -7.47 9.37
C LEU A 291 -4.22 -8.30 10.57
N GLU A 292 -4.08 -7.74 11.78
CA GLU A 292 -4.64 -8.29 13.02
C GLU A 292 -5.76 -7.36 13.50
N ARG A 293 -6.91 -7.92 13.86
CA ARG A 293 -8.14 -7.19 14.21
C ARG A 293 -9.01 -7.93 15.21
#